data_AF-A0A0R2B581-F1
#
_entry.id   AF-A0A0R2B581-F1
#
_cell.length_a   1.000
_cell.length_b   1.000
_cell.length_c   1.000
_cell.angle_alpha   90.00
_cell.angle_beta   90.00
_cell.angle_gamma   90.00
#
_symmetry.space_group_name_H-M   'P 1'
#
loop_
_entity.id
_entity.type
_entity.pdbx_description
1 polymer ?
#
loop_
_entity_poly.entity_id
_entity_poly.type
_entity_poly.pdbx_seq_one_letter_code
_entity_poly.pdbx_strand_id
1 'polypeptide(L)'
;MSERQTNKKLAIDMVTVLTQPPVPPALHYVNPRTIMGEFEWNKLKKQYRLLADHHCMICQRYVSHTAGDWLELHEQYEYDFVNLIQTLTGYVSICHECHMYIHTGFLGLQLQQGTISLEKYQQVITKGDALLQAFGLQKIMYPSEACFYDPKWKLSFDGKLYQSH
;
A
#
# COMPACT_ATOMS: atom_id res chain seq x y z
N MET A 1 -25.95 4.02 27.35
CA MET A 1 -25.77 2.56 27.47
C MET A 1 -26.76 1.96 26.47
N SER A 2 -26.40 1.21 25.43
CA SER A 2 -25.26 0.32 25.23
C SER A 2 -24.83 0.25 23.75
N GLU A 3 -23.56 -0.13 23.56
CA GLU A 3 -23.09 -1.07 22.53
C GLU A 3 -23.31 -0.73 21.05
N ARG A 4 -22.38 0.03 20.49
CA ARG A 4 -21.75 -0.34 19.20
C ARG A 4 -20.24 -0.21 19.29
N GLN A 5 -19.64 -0.96 20.21
CA GLN A 5 -18.31 -1.49 19.95
C GLN A 5 -18.48 -2.59 18.91
N THR A 6 -18.61 -2.22 17.65
CA THR A 6 -18.30 -3.15 16.56
C THR A 6 -16.82 -3.41 16.69
N ASN A 7 -16.50 -4.51 17.35
CA ASN A 7 -15.23 -5.19 17.27
C ASN A 7 -14.99 -5.49 15.78
N LYS A 8 -14.48 -4.50 15.03
CA LYS A 8 -14.03 -4.65 13.65
C LYS A 8 -12.82 -5.55 13.77
N LYS A 9 -13.07 -6.86 13.80
CA LYS A 9 -12.09 -7.87 13.47
C LYS A 9 -11.50 -7.39 12.16
N LEU A 10 -10.25 -6.95 12.21
CA LEU A 10 -9.49 -6.51 11.05
C LEU A 10 -9.74 -7.54 9.94
N ALA A 11 -10.36 -7.09 8.86
CA ALA A 11 -10.61 -7.96 7.72
C ALA A 11 -9.22 -8.37 7.21
N ILE A 12 -8.98 -9.67 7.11
CA ILE A 12 -7.72 -10.22 6.59
C ILE A 12 -7.36 -9.56 5.25
N ASP A 13 -8.37 -9.28 4.43
CA ASP A 13 -8.29 -8.59 3.13
C ASP A 13 -7.67 -7.19 3.21
N MET A 14 -7.81 -6.47 4.33
CA MET A 14 -7.14 -5.17 4.50
C MET A 14 -5.67 -5.36 4.86
N VAL A 15 -5.36 -6.38 5.65
CA VAL A 15 -3.98 -6.65 6.08
C VAL A 15 -3.14 -7.25 4.95
N THR A 16 -3.74 -7.99 4.01
CA THR A 16 -3.03 -8.52 2.83
C THR A 16 -2.38 -7.43 1.99
N VAL A 17 -2.87 -6.19 2.03
CA VAL A 17 -2.21 -5.04 1.38
C VAL A 17 -0.76 -4.86 1.86
N LEU A 18 -0.48 -5.13 3.14
CA LEU A 18 0.89 -5.08 3.67
C LEU A 18 1.79 -6.16 3.08
N THR A 19 1.26 -7.20 2.45
CA THR A 19 2.05 -8.27 1.82
C THR A 19 2.62 -7.85 0.47
N GLN A 20 2.12 -6.76 -0.13
CA GLN A 20 2.53 -6.34 -1.46
C GLN A 20 4.05 -6.13 -1.56
N PRO A 21 4.67 -6.64 -2.64
CA PRO A 21 6.10 -6.51 -2.87
C PRO A 21 6.46 -5.10 -3.35
N PRO A 22 7.76 -4.74 -3.41
CA PRO A 22 8.20 -3.55 -4.13
C PRO A 22 7.68 -3.55 -5.57
N VAL A 23 7.29 -2.38 -6.08
CA VAL A 23 6.79 -2.22 -7.45
C VAL A 23 7.91 -2.58 -8.45
N PRO A 24 7.65 -3.38 -9.50
CA PRO A 24 8.63 -3.64 -10.55
C PRO A 24 9.10 -2.33 -11.19
N PRO A 25 10.41 -2.17 -11.51
CA PRO A 25 10.90 -0.92 -12.10
C PRO A 25 10.21 -0.52 -13.40
N ALA A 26 9.77 -1.49 -14.21
CA ALA A 26 9.02 -1.26 -15.44
C ALA A 26 7.61 -0.65 -15.23
N LEU A 27 7.09 -0.68 -14.00
CA LEU A 27 5.82 -0.06 -13.63
C LEU A 27 6.00 1.23 -12.81
N HIS A 28 7.23 1.67 -12.56
CA HIS A 28 7.46 2.98 -11.97
C HIS A 28 6.80 4.06 -12.83
N TYR A 29 6.05 4.95 -12.19
CA TYR A 29 5.26 6.03 -12.82
C TYR A 29 4.07 5.58 -13.70
N VAL A 30 3.84 4.26 -13.86
CA VAL A 30 2.66 3.68 -14.51
C VAL A 30 1.71 3.20 -13.42
N ASN A 31 0.82 4.07 -12.96
CA ASN A 31 -0.11 3.76 -11.87
C ASN A 31 -1.48 4.43 -12.10
N PRO A 32 -2.55 3.96 -11.44
CA PRO A 32 -3.86 4.54 -11.59
C PRO A 32 -3.90 6.05 -11.34
N ARG A 33 -3.14 6.55 -10.35
CA ARG A 33 -3.07 7.99 -10.06
C ARG A 33 -2.58 8.82 -11.26
N THR A 34 -1.52 8.38 -11.94
CA THR A 34 -1.01 9.09 -13.12
C THR A 34 -1.95 8.93 -14.30
N ILE A 35 -2.58 7.77 -14.47
CA ILE A 35 -3.50 7.48 -15.58
C ILE A 35 -4.82 8.26 -15.48
N MET A 36 -5.45 8.30 -14.30
CA MET A 36 -6.74 8.98 -14.10
C MET A 36 -6.60 10.49 -13.91
N GLY A 37 -5.39 10.97 -13.59
CA GLY A 37 -5.12 12.36 -13.28
C GLY A 37 -5.47 12.76 -11.85
N GLU A 38 -4.92 13.90 -11.44
CA GLU A 38 -5.00 14.38 -10.06
C GLU A 38 -6.42 14.64 -9.58
N PHE A 39 -7.29 15.16 -10.45
CA PHE A 39 -8.66 15.50 -10.08
C PHE A 39 -9.45 14.26 -9.62
N GLU A 40 -9.47 13.21 -10.45
CA GLU A 40 -10.17 11.96 -10.12
C GLU A 40 -9.51 11.25 -8.93
N TRP A 41 -8.18 11.25 -8.85
CA TRP A 41 -7.46 10.71 -7.70
C TRP A 41 -7.86 11.40 -6.39
N ASN A 42 -7.95 12.73 -6.40
CA ASN A 42 -8.32 13.50 -5.22
C ASN A 42 -9.78 13.25 -4.79
N LYS A 43 -10.69 13.03 -5.74
CA LYS A 43 -12.07 12.62 -5.47
C LYS A 43 -12.12 11.25 -4.79
N LEU A 44 -11.40 10.27 -5.35
CA LEU A 44 -11.29 8.92 -4.79
C LEU A 44 -10.68 8.93 -3.38
N LYS A 45 -9.60 9.71 -3.19
CA LYS A 45 -8.96 9.90 -1.88
C LYS A 45 -9.94 10.44 -0.85
N LYS A 46 -10.77 11.42 -1.19
CA LYS A 46 -11.80 11.95 -0.28
C LYS A 46 -12.84 10.87 0.07
N GLN A 47 -13.33 10.12 -0.91
CA GLN A 47 -14.28 9.03 -0.71
C GLN A 47 -13.73 7.97 0.26
N TYR A 48 -12.53 7.47 0.02
CA TYR A 48 -11.93 6.44 0.86
C TYR A 48 -11.58 6.93 2.27
N ARG A 49 -11.26 8.22 2.44
CA ARG A 49 -11.07 8.82 3.77
C ARG A 49 -12.37 8.89 4.57
N LEU A 50 -13.51 9.12 3.91
CA LEU A 50 -14.83 9.05 4.55
C LEU A 50 -15.17 7.61 4.93
N LEU A 51 -14.92 6.64 4.04
CA LEU A 51 -15.11 5.21 4.32
C LEU A 51 -14.25 4.72 5.50
N ALA A 52 -13.06 5.29 5.64
CA ALA A 52 -12.11 4.99 6.71
C ALA A 52 -12.56 5.52 8.08
N ASP A 53 -13.51 6.47 8.12
CA ASP A 53 -13.96 7.13 9.35
C ASP A 53 -12.78 7.61 10.21
N HIS A 54 -11.80 8.28 9.58
CA HIS A 54 -10.57 8.75 10.23
C HIS A 54 -9.65 7.66 10.81
N HIS A 55 -9.87 6.38 10.54
CA HIS A 55 -9.02 5.29 11.00
C HIS A 55 -8.27 4.63 9.84
N CYS A 56 -7.00 4.29 10.04
CA CYS A 56 -6.25 3.50 9.08
C CYS A 56 -6.98 2.19 8.80
N MET A 57 -7.31 1.89 7.55
CA MET A 57 -8.04 0.67 7.18
C MET A 57 -7.24 -0.62 7.51
N ILE A 58 -5.90 -0.51 7.66
CA ILE A 58 -5.01 -1.64 7.96
C ILE A 58 -4.73 -1.82 9.45
N CYS A 59 -4.43 -0.76 10.20
CA CYS A 59 -4.05 -0.89 11.62
C CYS A 59 -5.06 -0.29 12.60
N GLN A 60 -6.16 0.26 12.08
CA GLN A 60 -7.21 0.94 12.84
C GLN A 60 -6.71 2.09 13.72
N ARG A 61 -5.48 2.60 13.50
CA ARG A 61 -5.01 3.83 14.17
C ARG A 61 -5.87 5.01 13.72
N TYR A 62 -6.42 5.76 14.69
CA TYR A 62 -7.06 7.04 14.43
C TYR A 62 -6.05 8.06 13.87
N VAL A 63 -6.47 8.85 12.89
CA VAL A 63 -5.67 9.85 12.21
C VAL A 63 -6.37 11.20 12.35
N SER A 64 -5.71 12.16 13.00
CA SER A 64 -6.32 13.44 13.38
C SER A 64 -6.56 14.38 12.20
N HIS A 65 -5.94 14.12 11.04
CA HIS A 65 -5.98 15.00 9.87
C HIS A 65 -5.37 16.38 10.17
N THR A 66 -4.31 16.42 10.99
CA THR A 66 -3.48 17.61 11.24
C THR A 66 -2.23 17.57 10.36
N ALA A 67 -1.53 18.69 10.17
CA ALA A 67 -0.28 18.72 9.40
C ALA A 67 0.68 17.60 9.84
N GLY A 68 1.12 16.78 8.88
CA GLY A 68 1.96 15.59 9.14
C GLY A 68 1.23 14.31 9.57
N ASP A 69 -0.08 14.34 9.85
CA ASP A 69 -0.88 13.15 10.17
C ASP A 69 -2.14 13.07 9.30
N TRP A 70 -2.00 12.51 8.10
CA TRP A 70 -3.06 12.38 7.11
C TRP A 70 -3.23 10.93 6.70
N LEU A 71 -4.47 10.55 6.37
CA LEU A 71 -4.73 9.32 5.65
C LEU A 71 -4.29 9.48 4.20
N GLU A 72 -3.55 8.50 3.73
CA GLU A 72 -3.04 8.39 2.37
C GLU A 72 -3.86 7.33 1.63
N LEU A 73 -4.18 7.59 0.36
CA LEU A 73 -4.83 6.59 -0.49
C LEU A 73 -3.72 5.75 -1.13
N HIS A 74 -3.86 4.43 -1.06
CA HIS A 74 -2.93 3.50 -1.68
C HIS A 74 -3.69 2.46 -2.50
N GLU A 75 -3.12 2.05 -3.62
CA GLU A 75 -3.65 1.03 -4.51
C GLU A 75 -3.53 -0.39 -3.92
N GLN A 76 -4.45 -1.28 -4.30
CA GLN A 76 -4.38 -2.70 -3.98
C GLN A 76 -4.17 -3.50 -5.27
N TYR A 77 -3.22 -4.43 -5.25
CA TYR A 77 -2.83 -5.17 -6.45
C TYR A 77 -2.82 -6.69 -6.24
N GLU A 78 -3.21 -7.40 -7.30
CA GLU A 78 -2.88 -8.81 -7.53
C GLU A 78 -1.75 -8.92 -8.55
N TYR A 79 -0.93 -9.98 -8.43
CA TYR A 79 0.24 -10.20 -9.27
C TYR A 79 0.14 -11.54 -9.99
N ASP A 80 0.12 -11.48 -11.32
CA ASP A 80 0.34 -12.62 -12.19
C ASP A 80 1.80 -12.62 -12.64
N PHE A 81 2.64 -13.39 -11.96
CA PHE A 81 4.07 -13.48 -12.27
C PHE A 81 4.37 -14.24 -13.56
N VAL A 82 3.42 -15.03 -14.08
CA VAL A 82 3.60 -15.80 -15.32
C VAL A 82 3.40 -14.87 -16.51
N ASN A 83 2.35 -14.07 -16.49
CA ASN A 83 2.03 -13.11 -17.56
C ASN A 83 2.63 -11.71 -17.34
N LEU A 84 3.27 -11.49 -16.18
CA LEU A 84 3.86 -10.21 -15.76
C LEU A 84 2.81 -9.10 -15.71
N ILE A 85 1.67 -9.37 -15.07
CA ILE A 85 0.55 -8.44 -14.96
C ILE A 85 0.32 -8.10 -13.49
N GLN A 86 0.42 -6.81 -13.15
CA GLN A 86 -0.07 -6.24 -11.90
C GLN A 86 -1.49 -5.74 -12.12
N THR A 87 -2.48 -6.30 -11.45
CA THR A 87 -3.90 -5.92 -11.63
C THR A 87 -4.38 -5.10 -10.45
N LEU A 88 -4.91 -3.91 -10.70
CA LEU A 88 -5.59 -3.13 -9.66
C LEU A 88 -6.88 -3.84 -9.24
N THR A 89 -6.98 -4.17 -7.95
CA THR A 89 -8.17 -4.80 -7.35
C THR A 89 -8.96 -3.88 -6.44
N GLY A 90 -8.37 -2.76 -6.01
CA GLY A 90 -9.05 -1.78 -5.18
C GLY A 90 -8.13 -0.70 -4.63
N TYR A 91 -8.60 -0.01 -3.60
CA TYR A 91 -7.86 1.03 -2.89
C TYR A 91 -8.05 0.90 -1.38
N VAL A 92 -7.12 1.45 -0.60
CA VAL A 92 -7.23 1.58 0.86
C VAL A 92 -6.85 2.98 1.32
N SER A 93 -7.48 3.45 2.40
CA SER A 93 -7.04 4.65 3.10
C SER A 93 -6.26 4.27 4.36
N ILE A 94 -4.99 4.64 4.41
CA ILE A 94 -4.04 4.14 5.41
C ILE A 94 -3.25 5.26 6.05
N CYS A 95 -2.71 4.98 7.25
CA CYS A 95 -1.77 5.89 7.88
C CYS A 95 -0.39 5.82 7.21
N HIS A 96 0.38 6.90 7.36
CA HIS A 96 1.72 7.02 6.80
C HIS A 96 2.65 5.86 7.15
N GLU A 97 2.60 5.31 8.37
CA GLU A 97 3.45 4.19 8.76
C GLU A 97 3.11 2.89 8.01
N CYS A 98 1.82 2.60 7.81
CA CYS A 98 1.41 1.44 7.02
C CYS A 98 1.79 1.64 5.54
N HIS A 99 1.69 2.86 5.03
CA HIS A 99 2.11 3.18 3.67
C HIS A 99 3.62 2.99 3.49
N MET A 100 4.43 3.48 4.42
CA MET A 100 5.88 3.29 4.39
C MET A 100 6.29 1.83 4.57
N TYR A 101 5.54 1.03 5.31
CA TYR A 101 5.78 -0.42 5.40
C TYR A 101 5.47 -1.16 4.08
N ILE A 102 4.52 -0.68 3.27
CA ILE A 102 4.34 -1.22 1.92
C ILE A 102 5.57 -0.87 1.06
N HIS A 103 6.08 0.35 1.19
CA HIS A 103 7.28 0.82 0.51
C HIS A 103 8.58 0.62 1.32
N THR A 104 8.79 -0.57 1.88
CA THR A 104 9.99 -0.87 2.71
C THR A 104 11.32 -0.61 1.98
N GLY A 105 11.39 -0.86 0.67
CA GLY A 105 12.57 -0.54 -0.14
C GLY A 105 12.91 0.95 -0.14
N PHE A 106 11.89 1.81 -0.31
CA PHE A 106 12.06 3.27 -0.24
C PHE A 106 12.36 3.74 1.19
N LEU A 107 11.71 3.15 2.21
CA LEU A 107 12.01 3.40 3.62
C LEU A 107 13.49 3.10 3.94
N GLY A 108 14.04 2.01 3.39
CA GLY A 108 15.47 1.67 3.51
C GLY A 108 16.39 2.72 2.89
N LEU A 109 16.05 3.25 1.71
CA LEU A 109 16.79 4.35 1.08
C LEU A 109 16.76 5.62 1.94
N GLN A 110 15.61 5.96 2.53
CA GLN A 110 15.51 7.13 3.43
C GLN A 110 16.39 6.98 4.67
N LEU A 111 16.50 5.77 5.23
CA LEU A 111 17.41 5.50 6.34
C LEU A 111 18.87 5.67 5.92
N GLN A 112 19.26 5.10 4.78
CA GLN A 112 20.63 5.22 4.26
C GLN A 112 21.02 6.68 3.98
N GLN A 113 20.08 7.49 3.52
CA GLN A 113 20.28 8.93 3.25
C GLN A 113 20.20 9.78 4.53
N GLY A 114 19.90 9.21 5.70
CA GLY A 114 19.74 9.93 6.96
C GLY A 114 18.50 10.84 7.02
N THR A 115 17.54 10.65 6.11
CA THR A 115 16.27 11.41 6.12
C THR A 115 15.34 10.97 7.25
N ILE A 116 15.49 9.72 7.71
CA ILE A 116 14.79 9.19 8.88
C ILE A 116 15.80 8.59 9.86
N SER A 117 15.43 8.54 11.15
CA SER A 117 16.22 7.86 12.18
C SER A 117 16.09 6.33 12.09
N LEU A 118 17.09 5.61 12.59
CA LEU A 118 17.01 4.16 12.78
C LEU A 118 15.81 3.76 13.66
N GLU A 119 15.51 4.55 14.68
CA GLU A 119 14.35 4.33 15.54
C GLU A 119 13.05 4.37 14.73
N LYS A 120 12.87 5.39 13.88
CA LYS A 120 11.66 5.50 13.05
C LYS A 120 11.55 4.33 12.07
N TYR A 121 12.67 3.94 11.46
CA TYR A 121 12.72 2.76 10.59
C TYR A 121 12.25 1.50 11.34
N GLN A 122 12.84 1.22 12.51
CA GLN A 122 12.50 0.06 13.34
C GLN A 122 11.05 0.07 13.80
N GLN A 123 10.49 1.23 14.16
CA GLN A 123 9.08 1.38 14.51
C GLN A 123 8.16 0.93 13.36
N VAL A 124 8.43 1.40 12.14
CA VAL A 124 7.63 1.05 10.96
C VAL A 124 7.71 -0.45 10.64
N ILE A 125 8.94 -1.00 10.61
CA ILE A 125 9.17 -2.42 10.32
C ILE A 125 8.50 -3.31 11.38
N THR A 126 8.79 -3.07 12.66
CA THR A 126 8.27 -3.88 13.77
C THR A 126 6.75 -3.89 13.79
N LYS A 127 6.11 -2.73 13.57
CA LYS A 127 4.65 -2.62 13.54
C LYS A 127 4.03 -3.40 12.39
N GLY A 128 4.59 -3.30 11.18
CA GLY A 128 4.08 -4.02 10.02
C GLY A 128 4.30 -5.53 10.14
N ASP A 129 5.47 -5.96 10.61
CA ASP A 129 5.79 -7.38 10.83
C ASP A 129 4.86 -8.00 11.88
N ALA A 130 4.60 -7.29 12.98
CA ALA A 130 3.66 -7.73 13.99
C ALA A 130 2.22 -7.88 13.45
N LEU A 131 1.80 -6.98 12.56
CA LEU A 131 0.50 -7.09 11.88
C LEU A 131 0.49 -8.32 10.94
N LEU A 132 1.50 -8.53 10.10
CA LEU A 132 1.54 -9.72 9.26
C LEU A 132 1.53 -11.01 10.09
N GLN A 133 2.33 -11.07 11.15
CA GLN A 133 2.41 -12.22 12.05
C GLN A 133 1.06 -12.52 12.73
N ALA A 134 0.34 -11.49 13.20
CA ALA A 134 -0.97 -11.66 13.83
C ALA A 134 -2.03 -12.27 12.90
N PHE A 135 -1.85 -12.16 11.59
CA PHE A 135 -2.75 -12.72 10.57
C PHE A 135 -2.18 -13.95 9.86
N GLY A 136 -0.99 -14.43 10.26
CA GLY A 136 -0.31 -15.54 9.59
C GLY A 136 0.06 -15.25 8.14
N LEU A 137 0.30 -13.98 7.81
CA LEU A 137 0.62 -13.50 6.47
C LEU A 137 2.13 -13.31 6.31
N GLN A 138 2.59 -13.35 5.07
CA GLN A 138 3.98 -13.08 4.69
C GLN A 138 4.01 -12.15 3.48
N LYS A 139 5.11 -11.40 3.33
CA LYS A 139 5.35 -10.60 2.12
C LYS A 139 5.38 -11.51 0.90
N ILE A 140 4.73 -11.08 -0.17
CA ILE A 140 4.82 -11.69 -1.48
C ILE A 140 6.25 -11.52 -1.98
N MET A 141 6.82 -12.57 -2.54
CA MET A 141 8.17 -12.57 -3.11
C MET A 141 8.10 -12.80 -4.60
N TYR A 142 8.91 -12.07 -5.37
CA TYR A 142 9.08 -12.37 -6.79
C TYR A 142 9.71 -13.75 -6.96
N PRO A 143 9.30 -14.54 -7.97
CA PRO A 143 9.90 -15.86 -8.24
C PRO A 143 11.40 -15.82 -8.54
N SER A 144 11.89 -14.70 -9.09
CA SER A 144 13.31 -14.47 -9.37
C SER A 144 13.60 -12.98 -9.53
N GLU A 145 14.88 -12.62 -9.46
CA GLU A 145 15.34 -11.27 -9.79
C GLU A 145 15.03 -10.90 -11.25
N ALA A 146 15.18 -11.87 -12.17
CA ALA A 146 14.82 -11.68 -13.57
C ALA A 146 13.32 -11.35 -13.75
N CYS A 147 12.43 -11.95 -12.94
CA CYS A 147 11.02 -11.59 -12.93
C CYS A 147 10.79 -10.17 -12.42
N PHE A 148 11.46 -9.75 -11.34
CA PHE A 148 11.31 -8.40 -10.79
C PHE A 148 11.75 -7.31 -11.78
N TYR A 149 12.85 -7.53 -12.51
CA TYR A 149 13.39 -6.58 -13.48
C TYR A 149 12.88 -6.79 -14.92
N ASP A 150 11.93 -7.69 -15.16
CA ASP A 150 11.45 -7.95 -16.52
C ASP A 150 10.76 -6.68 -17.10
N PRO A 151 11.23 -6.15 -18.24
CA PRO A 151 10.66 -4.94 -18.81
C PRO A 151 9.23 -5.12 -19.36
N LYS A 152 8.73 -6.35 -19.42
CA LYS A 152 7.39 -6.68 -19.96
C LYS A 152 6.27 -6.56 -18.93
N TRP A 153 6.56 -6.18 -17.69
CA TRP A 153 5.52 -5.94 -16.70
C TRP A 153 4.49 -4.93 -17.22
N LYS A 154 3.21 -5.25 -16.98
CA LYS A 154 2.06 -4.40 -17.34
C LYS A 154 1.17 -4.16 -16.14
N LEU A 155 0.60 -2.97 -16.08
CA LEU A 155 -0.50 -2.66 -15.18
C LEU A 155 -1.83 -2.95 -15.89
N SER A 156 -2.69 -3.74 -15.27
CA SER A 156 -4.10 -3.89 -15.64
C SER A 156 -4.96 -2.96 -14.79
N PHE A 157 -5.63 -2.01 -15.45
CA PHE A 157 -6.49 -1.02 -14.81
C PHE A 157 -7.65 -0.66 -15.76
N ASP A 158 -8.89 -0.66 -15.24
CA ASP A 158 -10.10 -0.29 -16.01
C ASP A 158 -10.24 -1.04 -17.35
N GLY A 159 -9.97 -2.35 -17.34
CA GLY A 159 -10.04 -3.22 -18.52
C GLY A 159 -8.95 -2.98 -19.57
N LYS A 160 -7.94 -2.15 -19.27
CA LYS A 160 -6.83 -1.81 -20.17
C LYS A 160 -5.49 -2.24 -19.57
N LEU A 161 -4.54 -2.52 -20.46
CA LEU A 161 -3.15 -2.78 -20.10
C LEU A 161 -2.29 -1.55 -20.39
N TYR A 162 -1.46 -1.19 -19.41
CA TYR A 162 -0.53 -0.07 -19.46
C TYR A 162 0.89 -0.58 -19.24
N GLN A 163 1.87 0.05 -19.88
CA GLN A 163 3.29 -0.26 -19.75
C GLN A 163 4.08 1.05 -19.83
N SER A 164 5.27 1.10 -19.24
CA SER A 164 6.15 2.26 -19.41
C SER A 164 6.56 2.35 -20.89
N HIS A 165 6.55 3.56 -21.44
CA HIS A 165 7.05 3.83 -22.78
C HIS A 165 8.58 3.76 -22.85
#